data_AF-A0A0G1UC32-F1
#
_entry.id   AF-A0A0G1UC32-F1
#
_cell.length_a   1.000
_cell.length_b   1.000
_cell.length_c   1.000
_cell.angle_alpha   90.00
_cell.angle_beta   90.00
_cell.angle_gamma   90.00
#
_symmetry.space_group_name_H-M   'P 1'
#
loop_
_entity.id
_entity.type
_entity.pdbx_description
1 polymer ?
#
loop_
_entity_poly.entity_id
_entity_poly.type
_entity_poly.pdbx_seq_one_letter_code
_entity_poly.pdbx_strand_id
1 'polypeptide(L)'
;MKKQEGFTLIEMLVVVAVIGILSSVVLNALGPAKEKAKDSRIIQEINQVRSLAETMYNGNYGTLETLPKETINNSDLRALADDITLQGGELVIQKATPPTNYIAYSKLNTLVGASDNPKINYYCIDSSGRSGFTTADLTGKIQCPFE
;
A
#
# COMPACT_ATOMS: atom_id res chain seq x y z
N MET A 1 -14.99 62.35 -5.68
CA MET A 1 -14.26 61.55 -6.69
C MET A 1 -13.36 60.56 -5.96
N LYS A 2 -13.59 59.25 -6.07
CA LYS A 2 -12.71 58.23 -5.47
C LYS A 2 -11.52 58.02 -6.40
N LYS A 3 -10.30 58.25 -5.91
CA LYS A 3 -9.07 57.83 -6.61
C LYS A 3 -9.07 56.30 -6.68
N GLN A 4 -9.01 55.76 -7.89
CA GLN A 4 -8.68 54.34 -8.06
C GLN A 4 -7.16 54.24 -7.94
N GLU A 5 -6.70 53.52 -6.92
CA GLU A 5 -5.29 53.18 -6.79
C GLU A 5 -5.02 51.97 -7.69
N GLY A 6 -4.10 52.14 -8.65
CA GLY A 6 -3.66 51.09 -9.55
C GLY A 6 -2.51 50.31 -8.94
N PHE A 7 -2.48 49.00 -9.22
CA PHE A 7 -1.38 48.13 -8.81
C PHE A 7 -0.11 48.49 -9.59
N THR A 8 1.05 48.48 -8.93
CA THR A 8 2.33 48.72 -9.60
C THR A 8 2.86 47.44 -10.24
N LEU A 9 3.61 47.59 -11.34
CA LEU A 9 4.25 46.45 -12.01
C LEU A 9 5.24 45.71 -11.10
N ILE A 10 5.90 46.44 -10.20
CA ILE A 10 6.84 45.85 -9.23
C ILE A 10 6.13 44.97 -8.21
N GLU A 11 4.93 45.34 -7.77
CA GLU A 11 4.15 44.52 -6.84
C GLU A 11 3.71 43.20 -7.50
N MET A 12 3.29 43.23 -8.77
CA MET A 12 2.96 42.00 -9.49
C MET A 12 4.20 41.12 -9.73
N LEU A 13 5.37 41.72 -9.96
CA LEU A 13 6.62 41.00 -10.15
C LEU A 13 7.08 40.28 -8.87
N VAL A 14 7.00 40.96 -7.72
CA VAL A 14 7.38 40.35 -6.43
C VAL A 14 6.42 39.20 -6.07
N VAL A 15 5.13 39.35 -6.34
CA VAL A 15 4.14 38.31 -6.03
C VAL A 15 4.41 37.02 -6.80
N VAL A 16 4.66 37.09 -8.10
CA VAL A 16 4.96 35.87 -8.88
C VAL A 16 6.30 35.25 -8.48
N ALA A 17 7.28 36.06 -8.07
CA ALA A 17 8.54 35.57 -7.54
C ALA A 17 8.35 34.79 -6.23
N VAL A 18 7.53 35.30 -5.30
CA VAL A 18 7.24 34.63 -4.03
C VAL A 18 6.42 33.34 -4.24
N ILE A 19 5.40 33.37 -5.11
CA ILE A 19 4.61 32.17 -5.46
C ILE A 19 5.51 31.10 -6.09
N GLY A 20 6.46 31.48 -6.94
CA GLY A 20 7.45 30.57 -7.53
C GLY A 20 8.28 29.83 -6.46
N ILE A 21 8.79 30.55 -5.46
CA ILE A 21 9.57 29.95 -4.36
C ILE A 21 8.71 29.00 -3.53
N LEU A 22 7.52 29.44 -3.12
CA LEU A 22 6.63 28.63 -2.26
C LEU A 22 6.12 27.37 -2.97
N SER A 23 5.82 27.46 -4.27
CA SER A 23 5.33 26.30 -5.04
C SER A 23 6.37 25.19 -5.18
N SER A 24 7.66 25.52 -5.24
CA SER A 24 8.74 24.53 -5.33
C SER A 24 8.81 23.58 -4.13
N VAL A 25 8.59 24.11 -2.92
CA VAL A 25 8.64 23.31 -1.67
C VAL A 25 7.47 22.33 -1.59
N VAL A 26 6.27 22.77 -2.02
CA VAL A 26 5.05 21.94 -2.01
C VAL A 26 5.19 20.75 -2.96
N LEU A 27 5.78 20.95 -4.13
CA LEU A 27 5.95 19.89 -5.13
C LEU A 27 6.86 18.77 -4.62
N ASN A 28 7.93 19.09 -3.89
CA ASN A 28 8.86 18.10 -3.34
C ASN A 28 8.20 17.20 -2.27
N ALA A 29 7.20 17.70 -1.54
CA ALA A 29 6.50 16.92 -0.51
C ALA A 29 5.45 15.95 -1.08
N LEU A 30 4.96 16.18 -2.31
CA LEU A 30 3.82 15.46 -2.86
C LEU A 30 4.14 14.02 -3.30
N GLY A 31 5.38 13.75 -3.76
CA GLY A 31 5.79 12.42 -4.19
C GLY A 31 5.69 11.37 -3.08
N PRO A 32 6.41 11.54 -1.95
CA PRO A 32 6.35 10.60 -0.82
C PRO A 32 4.96 10.50 -0.19
N ALA A 33 4.19 11.60 -0.18
CA ALA A 33 2.82 11.60 0.34
C ALA A 33 1.89 10.71 -0.50
N LYS A 34 2.03 10.72 -1.83
CA LYS A 34 1.26 9.84 -2.74
C LYS A 34 1.61 8.38 -2.52
N GLU A 35 2.89 8.03 -2.40
CA GLU A 35 3.30 6.64 -2.14
C GLU A 35 2.77 6.12 -0.80
N LYS A 36 2.79 6.95 0.27
CA LYS A 36 2.17 6.59 1.55
C LYS A 36 0.65 6.40 1.45
N ALA A 37 -0.03 7.18 0.61
CA ALA A 37 -1.46 7.03 0.37
C ALA A 37 -1.78 5.71 -0.35
N LYS A 38 -1.00 5.35 -1.37
CA LYS A 38 -1.08 4.06 -2.06
C LYS A 38 -0.83 2.89 -1.08
N ASP A 39 0.19 3.00 -0.23
CA ASP A 39 0.49 1.98 0.77
C ASP A 39 -0.65 1.80 1.77
N SER A 40 -1.27 2.90 2.21
CA SER A 40 -2.44 2.86 3.09
C SER A 40 -3.61 2.11 2.43
N ARG A 41 -3.81 2.31 1.12
CA ARG A 41 -4.80 1.58 0.33
C ARG A 41 -4.47 0.09 0.25
N ILE A 42 -3.23 -0.27 -0.09
CA ILE A 42 -2.75 -1.66 -0.13
C ILE A 42 -3.00 -2.35 1.22
N ILE A 43 -2.65 -1.70 2.33
CA ILE A 43 -2.86 -2.22 3.69
C ILE A 43 -4.35 -2.50 3.95
N GLN A 44 -5.23 -1.58 3.55
CA GLN A 44 -6.68 -1.74 3.69
C GLN A 44 -7.19 -2.95 2.89
N GLU A 45 -6.77 -3.12 1.64
CA GLU A 45 -7.19 -4.25 0.81
C GLU A 45 -6.66 -5.58 1.36
N ILE A 46 -5.42 -5.63 1.86
CA ILE A 46 -4.88 -6.83 2.52
C ILE A 46 -5.72 -7.17 3.77
N ASN A 47 -6.12 -6.18 4.57
CA ASN A 47 -6.99 -6.45 5.72
C ASN A 47 -8.38 -6.98 5.27
N GLN A 48 -8.89 -6.57 4.11
CA GLN A 48 -10.13 -7.15 3.55
C GLN A 48 -9.95 -8.61 3.12
N VAL A 49 -8.76 -9.01 2.66
CA VAL A 49 -8.45 -10.42 2.37
C VAL A 49 -8.64 -11.29 3.62
N ARG A 50 -8.36 -10.78 4.83
CA ARG A 50 -8.66 -11.51 6.08
C ARG A 50 -10.15 -11.81 6.20
N SER A 51 -10.99 -10.79 6.06
CA SER A 51 -12.44 -10.94 6.19
C SER A 51 -13.00 -11.95 5.19
N LEU A 52 -12.46 -11.95 3.96
CA LEU A 52 -12.85 -12.90 2.93
C LEU A 52 -12.37 -14.32 3.26
N ALA A 53 -11.11 -14.47 3.67
CA ALA A 53 -10.55 -15.76 4.07
C ALA A 53 -11.29 -16.36 5.28
N GLU A 54 -11.69 -15.55 6.26
CA GLU A 54 -12.50 -15.96 7.41
C GLU A 54 -13.91 -16.39 7.00
N THR A 55 -14.55 -15.68 6.06
CA THR A 55 -15.87 -16.07 5.53
C THR A 55 -15.81 -17.39 4.78
N MET A 56 -14.67 -17.69 4.14
CA MET A 56 -14.43 -18.95 3.44
C MET A 56 -13.93 -20.08 4.37
N TYR A 57 -13.62 -19.78 5.63
CA TYR A 57 -13.05 -20.73 6.57
C TYR A 57 -14.13 -21.59 7.23
N ASN A 58 -14.15 -22.87 6.88
CA ASN A 58 -14.98 -23.87 7.55
C ASN A 58 -14.09 -24.93 8.23
N GLY A 59 -13.13 -24.49 9.05
CA GLY A 59 -12.08 -25.35 9.63
C GLY A 59 -10.94 -25.71 8.65
N ASN A 60 -11.00 -25.21 7.41
CA ASN A 60 -10.02 -25.44 6.35
C ASN A 60 -10.05 -24.31 5.32
N TYR A 61 -8.88 -23.79 4.92
CA TYR A 61 -8.68 -22.78 3.87
C TYR A 61 -8.45 -23.41 2.48
N GLY A 62 -8.91 -24.64 2.23
CA GLY A 62 -8.67 -25.38 0.99
C GLY A 62 -9.21 -24.65 -0.25
N THR A 63 -10.34 -23.98 -0.09
CA THR A 63 -11.01 -23.14 -1.11
C THR A 63 -10.35 -21.77 -1.29
N LEU A 64 -9.52 -21.34 -0.34
CA LEU A 64 -8.74 -20.12 -0.50
C LEU A 64 -7.67 -20.34 -1.56
N GLU A 65 -7.66 -19.43 -2.52
CA GLU A 65 -6.75 -19.49 -3.66
C GLU A 65 -5.36 -19.02 -3.26
N THR A 66 -4.34 -19.74 -3.68
CA THR A 66 -2.95 -19.28 -3.54
C THR A 66 -2.62 -18.29 -4.66
N LEU A 67 -1.94 -17.21 -4.32
CA LEU A 67 -1.56 -16.13 -5.23
C LEU A 67 -0.04 -15.88 -5.14
N PRO A 68 0.59 -15.34 -6.20
CA PRO A 68 -0.02 -14.95 -7.48
C PRO A 68 -0.40 -16.16 -8.36
N LYS A 69 -1.40 -16.01 -9.23
CA LYS A 69 -1.78 -16.98 -10.26
C LYS A 69 -2.43 -16.28 -11.45
N GLU A 70 -2.39 -16.91 -12.63
CA GLU A 70 -2.91 -16.29 -13.87
C GLU A 70 -4.41 -16.00 -13.84
N THR A 71 -5.22 -16.90 -13.25
CA THR A 71 -6.69 -16.74 -13.19
C THR A 71 -7.18 -16.86 -11.76
N ILE A 72 -7.68 -15.76 -11.20
CA ILE A 72 -8.36 -15.69 -9.90
C ILE A 72 -9.85 -15.98 -10.11
N ASN A 73 -10.34 -17.08 -9.52
CA ASN A 73 -11.73 -17.54 -9.75
C ASN A 73 -12.70 -16.84 -8.80
N ASN A 74 -12.26 -16.53 -7.58
CA ASN A 74 -13.04 -15.74 -6.64
C ASN A 74 -13.03 -14.27 -7.10
N SER A 75 -14.21 -13.73 -7.45
CA SER A 75 -14.35 -12.36 -7.95
C SER A 75 -13.91 -11.30 -6.94
N ASP A 76 -14.14 -11.55 -5.66
CA ASP A 76 -13.81 -10.62 -4.58
C ASP A 76 -12.30 -10.58 -4.38
N LEU A 77 -11.64 -11.74 -4.33
CA LEU A 77 -10.17 -11.81 -4.33
C LEU A 77 -9.56 -11.15 -5.57
N ARG A 78 -10.20 -11.30 -6.73
CA ARG A 78 -9.73 -10.65 -7.96
C ARG A 78 -9.81 -9.13 -7.85
N ALA A 79 -10.94 -8.60 -7.38
CA ALA A 79 -11.09 -7.16 -7.18
C ALA A 79 -10.05 -6.59 -6.21
N LEU A 80 -9.78 -7.30 -5.10
CA LEU A 80 -8.74 -6.92 -4.14
C LEU A 80 -7.32 -6.97 -4.76
N ALA A 81 -7.02 -8.04 -5.51
CA ALA A 81 -5.72 -8.20 -6.18
C ALA A 81 -5.50 -7.12 -7.25
N ASP A 82 -6.54 -6.79 -8.01
CA ASP A 82 -6.50 -5.76 -9.06
C ASP A 82 -6.28 -4.37 -8.43
N ASP A 83 -7.00 -4.03 -7.35
CA ASP A 83 -6.81 -2.75 -6.64
C ASP A 83 -5.39 -2.63 -6.07
N ILE A 84 -4.89 -3.67 -5.40
CA ILE A 84 -3.50 -3.70 -4.88
C ILE A 84 -2.49 -3.51 -6.01
N THR A 85 -2.69 -4.17 -7.16
CA THR A 85 -1.79 -4.07 -8.32
C THR A 85 -1.83 -2.67 -8.93
N LEU A 86 -2.99 -2.03 -9.00
CA LEU A 86 -3.13 -0.63 -9.44
C LEU A 86 -2.39 0.36 -8.53
N GLN A 87 -2.26 0.05 -7.24
CA GLN A 87 -1.48 0.85 -6.29
C GLN A 87 0.04 0.55 -6.32
N GLY A 88 0.51 -0.38 -7.16
CA GLY A 88 1.92 -0.77 -7.27
C GLY A 88 2.34 -1.91 -6.34
N GLY A 89 1.41 -2.47 -5.57
CA GLY A 89 1.60 -3.67 -4.79
C GLY A 89 1.46 -4.95 -5.62
N GLU A 90 1.54 -6.08 -4.93
CA GLU A 90 1.22 -7.41 -5.48
C GLU A 90 0.64 -8.28 -4.37
N LEU A 91 -0.58 -8.79 -4.55
CA LEU A 91 -1.21 -9.65 -3.55
C LEU A 91 -0.65 -11.07 -3.65
N VAL A 92 -0.05 -11.54 -2.56
CA VAL A 92 0.46 -12.90 -2.43
C VAL A 92 -0.31 -13.60 -1.32
N ILE A 93 -0.79 -14.81 -1.59
CA ILE A 93 -1.50 -15.65 -0.61
C ILE A 93 -0.87 -17.03 -0.63
N GLN A 94 -0.38 -17.46 0.52
CA GLN A 94 0.24 -18.78 0.70
C GLN A 94 -0.50 -19.54 1.77
N LYS A 95 -0.64 -20.85 1.59
CA LYS A 95 -1.34 -21.74 2.52
C LYS A 95 -0.50 -22.94 2.90
N ALA A 96 -0.72 -23.44 4.10
CA ALA A 96 -0.10 -24.65 4.58
C ALA A 96 -0.62 -25.89 3.82
N THR A 97 0.13 -26.98 3.91
CA THR A 97 -0.35 -28.31 3.53
C THR A 97 -0.24 -29.21 4.76
N PRO A 98 -1.35 -29.61 5.42
CA PRO A 98 -2.76 -29.33 5.06
C PRO A 98 -3.16 -27.85 5.24
N PRO A 99 -4.18 -27.34 4.51
CA PRO A 99 -4.57 -25.92 4.46
C PRO A 99 -5.31 -25.43 5.70
N THR A 100 -4.67 -25.58 6.86
CA THR A 100 -5.14 -25.14 8.16
C THR A 100 -4.74 -23.70 8.48
N ASN A 101 -3.67 -23.22 7.86
CA ASN A 101 -3.12 -21.88 8.05
C ASN A 101 -2.90 -21.19 6.70
N TYR A 102 -3.00 -19.87 6.67
CA TYR A 102 -2.62 -19.04 5.54
C TYR A 102 -1.89 -17.77 6.00
N ILE A 103 -1.13 -17.20 5.07
CA ILE A 103 -0.62 -15.83 5.12
C ILE A 103 -1.06 -15.12 3.83
N ALA A 104 -1.42 -13.85 3.95
CA ALA A 104 -1.60 -12.96 2.82
C ALA A 104 -0.76 -11.70 3.03
N TYR A 105 -0.08 -11.24 2.00
CA TYR A 105 0.81 -10.09 2.11
C TYR A 105 0.98 -9.35 0.79
N SER A 106 1.51 -8.15 0.88
CA SER A 106 1.96 -7.38 -0.28
C SER A 106 3.21 -6.59 0.05
N LYS A 107 4.01 -6.31 -0.98
CA LYS A 107 5.05 -5.29 -0.92
C LYS A 107 4.41 -3.90 -0.87
N LEU A 108 5.00 -3.02 -0.08
CA LEU A 108 4.66 -1.61 -0.05
C LEU A 108 5.60 -0.82 -0.96
N ASN A 109 5.15 0.33 -1.44
CA ASN A 109 5.94 1.22 -2.27
C ASN A 109 7.00 1.96 -1.44
N THR A 110 6.71 2.21 -0.16
CA THR A 110 7.69 2.82 0.75
C THR A 110 8.75 1.83 1.20
N LEU A 111 10.00 2.16 0.88
CA LEU A 111 11.17 1.45 1.38
C LEU A 111 11.50 1.91 2.81
N VAL A 112 12.08 1.02 3.60
CA VAL A 112 12.48 1.29 4.99
C VAL A 112 13.96 0.99 5.19
N GLY A 113 14.58 1.65 6.17
CA GLY A 113 16.00 1.49 6.47
C GLY A 113 16.83 2.72 6.08
N ALA A 114 18.15 2.58 6.19
CA ALA A 114 19.08 3.66 5.85
C ALA A 114 19.06 3.94 4.35
N SER A 115 19.32 5.21 3.96
CA SER A 115 19.35 5.63 2.55
C SER A 115 20.35 4.82 1.70
N ASP A 116 21.42 4.32 2.32
CA ASP A 116 22.48 3.56 1.65
C ASP A 116 22.16 2.05 1.55
N ASN A 117 21.12 1.57 2.24
CA ASN A 117 20.67 0.18 2.17
C ASN A 117 19.15 0.09 2.41
N PRO A 118 18.34 0.56 1.44
CA PRO A 118 16.90 0.52 1.55
C PRO A 118 16.40 -0.93 1.45
N LYS A 119 15.46 -1.29 2.32
CA LYS A 119 14.81 -2.60 2.35
C LYS A 119 13.36 -2.49 1.88
N ILE A 120 12.90 -3.54 1.21
CA ILE A 120 11.49 -3.70 0.85
C ILE A 120 10.70 -3.87 2.15
N ASN A 121 9.61 -3.12 2.27
CA ASN A 121 8.68 -3.26 3.36
C ASN A 121 7.47 -4.08 2.89
N TYR A 122 7.08 -5.07 3.68
CA TYR A 122 5.89 -5.86 3.44
C TYR A 122 4.88 -5.58 4.53
N TYR A 123 3.60 -5.56 4.17
CA TYR A 123 2.52 -5.70 5.13
C TYR A 123 1.90 -7.08 4.97
N CYS A 124 1.76 -7.81 6.06
CA CYS A 124 1.20 -9.16 6.05
C CYS A 124 0.10 -9.31 7.07
N ILE A 125 -0.78 -10.27 6.80
CA ILE A 125 -1.81 -10.78 7.69
C ILE A 125 -1.71 -12.31 7.69
N ASP A 126 -2.11 -12.97 8.78
CA ASP A 126 -2.24 -14.42 8.81
C ASP A 126 -3.54 -14.91 9.46
N SER A 127 -3.78 -16.21 9.30
CA SER A 127 -4.90 -16.96 9.90
C SER A 127 -4.95 -16.93 11.44
N SER A 128 -3.86 -16.56 12.12
CA SER A 128 -3.85 -16.41 13.59
C SER A 128 -4.27 -15.02 14.06
N GLY A 129 -4.72 -14.16 13.14
CA GLY A 129 -5.15 -12.80 13.41
C GLY A 129 -4.00 -11.80 13.53
N ARG A 130 -2.75 -12.23 13.30
CA ARG A 130 -1.59 -11.33 13.37
C ARG A 130 -1.49 -10.51 12.09
N SER A 131 -1.09 -9.25 12.24
CA SER A 131 -0.84 -8.36 11.12
C SER A 131 0.18 -7.30 11.47
N GLY A 132 0.90 -6.81 10.47
CA GLY A 132 1.95 -5.82 10.70
C GLY A 132 2.96 -5.76 9.58
N PHE A 133 3.97 -4.93 9.81
CA PHE A 133 5.05 -4.66 8.86
C PHE A 133 6.23 -5.60 9.09
N THR A 134 6.89 -6.01 8.02
CA THR A 134 8.14 -6.75 8.10
C THR A 134 9.02 -6.46 6.90
N THR A 135 10.33 -6.52 7.09
CA THR A 135 11.31 -6.52 5.99
C THR A 135 11.83 -7.91 5.68
N ALA A 136 11.34 -8.93 6.39
CA ALA A 136 11.70 -10.32 6.11
C ALA A 136 10.98 -10.79 4.85
N ASP A 137 11.67 -11.59 4.03
CA ASP A 137 11.03 -12.27 2.91
C ASP A 137 9.97 -13.26 3.43
N LEU A 138 8.76 -13.13 2.89
CA LEU A 138 7.58 -13.91 3.24
C LEU A 138 7.35 -15.10 2.31
N THR A 139 8.22 -15.31 1.32
CA THR A 139 8.14 -16.43 0.39
C THR A 139 8.24 -17.78 1.13
N GLY A 140 7.23 -18.63 0.95
CA GLY A 140 7.13 -19.93 1.61
C GLY A 140 6.78 -19.88 3.10
N LYS A 141 6.48 -18.70 3.65
CA LYS A 141 6.02 -18.56 5.04
C LYS A 141 4.52 -18.82 5.11
N ILE A 142 4.07 -19.27 6.29
CA ILE A 142 2.67 -19.59 6.56
C ILE A 142 2.09 -18.67 7.65
N GLN A 143 2.94 -17.86 8.28
CA GLN A 143 2.59 -16.92 9.34
C GLN A 143 3.47 -15.68 9.22
N CYS A 144 2.95 -14.56 9.70
CA CYS A 144 3.73 -13.34 9.76
C CYS A 144 4.90 -13.48 10.77
N PRO A 145 6.14 -13.15 10.37
CA PRO A 145 7.32 -13.26 11.22
C PRO A 145 7.42 -12.02 12.11
N PHE A 146 6.52 -11.92 13.08
CA PHE A 146 6.67 -10.99 14.19
C PHE A 146 7.38 -11.73 15.31
N GLU A 147 8.55 -11.24 15.70
CA GLU A 147 9.15 -11.54 17.00
C GLU A 147 8.43 -10.76 18.10
#